data_AF-A0A5C8RSU7-F1
#
_entry.id   AF-A0A5C8RSU7-F1
#
_cell.length_a   1.000
_cell.length_b   1.000
_cell.length_c   1.000
_cell.angle_alpha   90.00
_cell.angle_beta   90.00
_cell.angle_gamma   90.00
#
_symmetry.space_group_name_H-M   'P 1'
#
loop_
_entity.id
_entity.type
_entity.pdbx_description
1 polymer ?
#
loop_
_entity_poly.entity_id
_entity_poly.type
_entity_poly.pdbx_seq_one_letter_code
_entity_poly.pdbx_strand_id
1 'polypeptide(L)'
;MLPCPAATGRPWRWPMRSVLDGILYVLRTGCAWRMPISNPSLPTVPDGLHVDELTLDPSGLLLLARTTAAQGVCPACGQRSSRVHSRYWRTLQDLPWQDRAVTWRVEVRRFRCSHCPGRIFVERIPGLMGSKARRTTRLAEAQTEIGMVLGGEAGARLSRRLSMPVSGDTVLRLIRRHPPRAYQAPRVVGIDDWAWRRGRRYGTIVCDLERRRVLALLPGRSSAPVRDWLAAHPGIAVVSRDRAGPYA
;
A
#
# COMPACT_ATOMS: atom_id res chain seq x y z
N MET A 1 44.45 -10.89 10.78
CA MET A 1 44.35 -12.27 11.30
C MET A 1 42.88 -12.62 11.50
N LEU A 2 42.31 -13.49 10.68
CA LEU A 2 40.95 -13.98 10.90
C LEU A 2 41.00 -15.22 11.80
N PRO A 3 40.06 -15.37 12.74
CA PRO A 3 40.04 -16.50 13.66
C PRO A 3 39.77 -17.83 12.95
N CYS A 4 40.26 -18.92 13.55
CA CYS A 4 40.12 -20.29 13.04
C CYS A 4 38.63 -20.72 12.95
N PRO A 5 38.24 -21.58 11.98
CA PRO A 5 36.87 -22.09 11.88
C PRO A 5 36.49 -22.92 13.11
N ALA A 6 35.27 -22.72 13.64
CA ALA A 6 34.71 -23.52 14.73
C ALA A 6 33.62 -24.45 14.20
N ALA A 7 33.72 -25.75 14.52
CA ALA A 7 32.84 -26.81 14.01
C ALA A 7 31.36 -26.66 14.43
N THR A 8 31.08 -25.89 15.49
CA THR A 8 29.73 -25.70 16.05
C THR A 8 29.05 -24.40 15.64
N GLY A 9 29.61 -23.67 14.66
CA GLY A 9 29.14 -22.32 14.33
C GLY A 9 29.51 -21.29 15.41
N ARG A 10 29.36 -19.99 15.09
CA ARG A 10 29.66 -18.91 16.06
C ARG A 10 28.71 -19.01 17.26
N PRO A 11 29.20 -18.88 18.50
CA PRO A 11 28.33 -18.80 19.67
C PRO A 11 27.39 -17.60 19.53
N TRP A 12 26.12 -17.81 19.90
CA TRP A 12 25.11 -16.76 19.85
C TRP A 12 25.57 -15.58 20.69
N ARG A 13 25.76 -14.41 20.07
CA ARG A 13 26.14 -13.17 20.76
C ARG A 13 25.11 -12.72 21.80
N TRP A 14 23.91 -13.26 21.75
CA TRP A 14 22.77 -12.88 22.57
C TRP A 14 22.20 -14.11 23.28
N PRO A 15 21.81 -14.00 24.56
CA PRO A 15 21.13 -15.08 25.26
C PRO A 15 19.85 -15.50 24.52
N MET A 16 19.61 -16.81 24.41
CA MET A 16 18.45 -17.38 23.71
C MET A 16 17.11 -16.84 24.24
N ARG A 17 17.07 -16.51 25.54
CA ARG A 17 15.93 -15.85 26.18
C ARG A 17 15.65 -14.46 25.60
N SER A 18 16.67 -13.66 25.34
CA SER A 18 16.52 -12.33 24.72
C SER A 18 16.06 -12.41 23.26
N VAL A 19 16.44 -13.48 22.55
CA VAL A 19 15.94 -13.76 21.18
C VAL A 19 14.48 -14.17 21.22
N LEU A 20 14.09 -15.04 22.15
CA LEU A 20 12.70 -15.45 22.36
C LEU A 20 11.82 -14.29 22.83
N ASP A 21 12.31 -13.42 23.72
CA ASP A 21 11.61 -12.21 24.16
C ASP A 21 11.47 -11.22 23.00
N GLY A 22 12.48 -11.10 22.13
CA GLY A 22 12.37 -10.32 20.89
C GLY A 22 11.34 -10.89 19.91
N ILE A 23 11.32 -12.21 19.73
CA ILE A 23 10.31 -12.91 18.92
C ILE A 23 8.91 -12.72 19.53
N LEU A 24 8.75 -12.93 20.84
CA LEU A 24 7.49 -12.76 21.55
C LEU A 24 7.04 -11.31 21.58
N TYR A 25 7.95 -10.34 21.67
CA TYR A 25 7.67 -8.92 21.52
C TYR A 25 7.15 -8.64 20.11
N VAL A 26 7.86 -9.07 19.07
CA VAL A 26 7.38 -8.93 17.67
C VAL A 26 6.03 -9.61 17.45
N LEU A 27 5.81 -10.79 18.04
CA LEU A 27 4.57 -11.56 17.92
C LEU A 27 3.41 -11.00 18.77
N ARG A 28 3.67 -10.42 19.94
CA ARG A 28 2.64 -9.91 20.87
C ARG A 28 2.37 -8.43 20.71
N THR A 29 3.39 -7.60 20.54
CA THR A 29 3.24 -6.15 20.42
C THR A 29 3.07 -5.70 18.98
N GLY A 30 3.36 -6.58 18.01
CA GLY A 30 3.25 -6.26 16.58
C GLY A 30 3.92 -4.93 16.25
N CYS A 31 5.25 -4.85 16.42
CA CYS A 31 6.10 -3.71 16.05
C CYS A 31 5.41 -2.34 16.16
N ALA A 32 5.37 -1.69 17.34
CA ALA A 32 4.79 -0.36 17.59
C ALA A 32 4.37 0.45 16.35
N TRP A 33 3.23 0.09 15.73
CA TRP A 33 2.72 0.77 14.56
C TRP A 33 1.72 1.78 15.06
N ARG A 34 2.10 3.06 14.94
CA ARG A 34 1.11 4.12 14.96
C ARG A 34 0.39 4.05 13.61
N MET A 35 -0.60 3.16 13.49
CA MET A 35 -1.60 3.31 12.45
C MET A 35 -2.31 4.63 12.72
N PRO A 36 -2.22 5.63 11.85
CA PRO A 36 -3.08 6.79 11.96
C PRO A 36 -4.44 6.39 11.38
N ILE A 37 -5.10 5.39 11.99
CA ILE A 37 -6.55 5.37 11.95
C ILE A 37 -6.92 6.51 12.89
N SER A 38 -6.91 7.73 12.36
CA SER A 38 -7.65 8.81 13.00
C SER A 38 -9.08 8.28 13.06
N ASN A 39 -9.53 7.92 14.25
CA ASN A 39 -10.92 7.59 14.54
C ASN A 39 -11.50 8.86 15.17
N PRO A 40 -11.78 9.92 14.38
CA PRO A 40 -12.40 11.12 14.90
C PRO A 40 -13.73 10.73 15.57
N SER A 41 -14.12 11.50 16.58
CA SER A 41 -15.39 11.32 17.28
C SER A 41 -16.60 11.29 16.33
N LEU A 42 -16.50 11.92 15.15
CA LEU A 42 -17.47 11.87 14.07
C LEU A 42 -16.81 11.48 12.74
N PRO A 43 -17.49 10.74 11.85
CA PRO A 43 -16.99 10.52 10.49
C PRO A 43 -16.81 11.87 9.80
N THR A 44 -15.59 12.20 9.40
CA THR A 44 -15.33 13.43 8.64
C THR A 44 -16.07 13.35 7.31
N VAL A 45 -16.99 14.29 7.08
CA VAL A 45 -17.66 14.44 5.78
C VAL A 45 -16.67 15.04 4.80
N PRO A 46 -16.34 14.34 3.69
CA PRO A 46 -15.44 14.87 2.67
C PRO A 46 -15.99 16.14 2.04
N ASP A 47 -15.11 17.05 1.65
CA ASP A 47 -15.49 18.24 0.88
C ASP A 47 -16.28 17.85 -0.38
N GLY A 48 -17.31 18.63 -0.68
CA GLY A 48 -18.16 18.40 -1.84
C GLY A 48 -19.28 17.37 -1.63
N LEU A 49 -19.47 16.88 -0.39
CA LEU A 49 -20.60 16.04 0.01
C LEU A 49 -21.50 16.72 1.04
N HIS A 50 -22.79 16.47 0.90
CA HIS A 50 -23.81 16.72 1.92
C HIS A 50 -24.37 15.37 2.37
N VAL A 51 -24.34 15.10 3.67
CA VAL A 51 -24.97 13.89 4.24
C VAL A 51 -26.44 14.21 4.46
N ASP A 52 -27.32 13.47 3.77
CA ASP A 52 -28.76 13.62 3.90
C ASP A 52 -29.29 12.76 5.05
N GLU A 53 -28.72 11.57 5.26
CA GLU A 53 -29.16 10.63 6.29
C GLU A 53 -27.99 9.77 6.80
N LEU A 54 -28.07 9.40 8.06
CA LEU A 54 -27.19 8.46 8.73
C LEU A 54 -28.04 7.37 9.37
N THR A 55 -27.81 6.12 8.95
CA THR A 55 -28.50 4.94 9.49
C THR A 55 -27.48 4.02 10.13
N LEU A 56 -27.73 3.60 11.37
CA LEU A 56 -26.95 2.57 12.04
C LEU A 56 -27.75 1.27 12.06
N ASP A 57 -27.18 0.21 11.50
CA ASP A 57 -27.79 -1.13 11.50
C ASP A 57 -26.76 -2.19 11.96
N PRO A 58 -27.13 -3.47 12.10
CA PRO A 58 -26.20 -4.52 12.52
C PRO A 58 -24.99 -4.71 11.60
N SER A 59 -25.09 -4.34 10.32
CA SER A 59 -24.01 -4.42 9.34
C SER A 59 -23.02 -3.25 9.42
N GLY A 60 -23.42 -2.13 10.02
CA GLY A 60 -22.56 -0.98 10.28
C GLY A 60 -23.26 0.36 10.11
N LEU A 61 -22.48 1.38 9.77
CA LEU A 61 -22.95 2.74 9.53
C LEU A 61 -23.17 2.96 8.04
N LEU A 62 -24.39 3.29 7.64
CA LEU A 62 -24.74 3.73 6.30
C LEU A 62 -24.89 5.25 6.26
N LEU A 63 -24.13 5.90 5.39
CA LEU A 63 -24.18 7.33 5.12
C LEU A 63 -24.80 7.57 3.74
N LEU A 64 -26.00 8.15 3.70
CA LEU A 64 -26.62 8.62 2.47
C LEU A 64 -26.17 10.05 2.22
N ALA A 65 -25.58 10.29 1.07
CA ALA A 65 -25.03 11.59 0.73
C ALA A 65 -25.25 11.96 -0.73
N ARG A 66 -25.16 13.24 -1.01
CA ARG A 66 -25.18 13.80 -2.36
C ARG A 66 -24.04 14.76 -2.58
N THR A 67 -23.65 14.87 -3.84
CA THR A 67 -22.63 15.81 -4.28
C THR A 67 -23.17 17.25 -4.28
N THR A 68 -22.35 18.21 -3.82
CA THR A 68 -22.77 19.60 -3.65
C THR A 68 -22.23 20.54 -4.73
N ALA A 69 -21.21 20.14 -5.49
CA ALA A 69 -20.58 20.99 -6.49
C ALA A 69 -21.60 21.48 -7.55
N ALA A 70 -21.61 22.76 -7.91
CA ALA A 70 -22.54 23.25 -8.92
C ALA A 70 -22.21 22.76 -10.35
N GLN A 71 -20.95 22.40 -10.59
CA GLN A 71 -20.41 22.08 -11.91
C GLN A 71 -19.41 20.91 -11.84
N GLY A 72 -19.33 20.14 -12.92
CA GLY A 72 -18.29 19.13 -13.13
C GLY A 72 -17.25 19.60 -14.15
N VAL A 73 -16.00 19.15 -13.99
CA VAL A 73 -14.91 19.40 -14.96
C VAL A 73 -14.81 18.25 -15.95
N CYS A 74 -14.91 18.55 -17.25
CA CYS A 74 -14.76 17.55 -18.30
C CYS A 74 -13.34 16.99 -18.32
N PRO A 75 -13.14 15.67 -18.20
CA PRO A 75 -11.80 15.07 -18.18
C PRO A 75 -11.10 15.08 -19.55
N ALA A 76 -11.79 15.48 -20.62
CA ALA A 76 -11.20 15.59 -21.97
C ALA A 76 -10.58 16.96 -22.24
N CYS A 77 -11.38 18.01 -22.01
CA CYS A 77 -11.04 19.37 -22.42
C CYS A 77 -10.81 20.31 -21.23
N GLY A 78 -10.98 19.85 -19.98
CA GLY A 78 -10.84 20.68 -18.77
C GLY A 78 -11.97 21.70 -18.55
N GLN A 79 -12.91 21.83 -19.48
CA GLN A 79 -13.99 22.80 -19.36
C GLN A 79 -15.04 22.38 -18.34
N ARG A 80 -15.57 23.36 -17.59
CA ARG A 80 -16.65 23.15 -16.63
C ARG A 80 -17.99 22.98 -17.34
N SER A 81 -18.87 22.16 -16.77
CA SER A 81 -20.25 22.00 -17.22
C SER A 81 -21.20 21.90 -16.03
N SER A 82 -22.31 22.63 -16.12
CA SER A 82 -23.48 22.50 -15.23
C SER A 82 -24.60 21.65 -15.85
N ARG A 83 -24.46 21.20 -17.11
CA ARG A 83 -25.51 20.45 -17.81
C ARG A 83 -25.57 19.00 -17.32
N VAL A 84 -26.43 18.74 -16.34
CA VAL A 84 -26.68 17.39 -15.84
C VAL A 84 -27.40 16.56 -16.90
N HIS A 85 -26.85 15.40 -17.20
CA HIS A 85 -27.44 14.39 -18.08
C HIS A 85 -28.27 13.37 -17.30
N SER A 86 -27.77 12.91 -16.15
CA SER A 86 -28.48 11.96 -15.26
C SER A 86 -27.81 11.89 -13.89
N ARG A 87 -28.48 11.25 -12.93
CA ARG A 87 -27.99 10.94 -11.58
C ARG A 87 -27.97 9.43 -11.38
N TYR A 88 -27.06 8.94 -10.54
CA TYR A 88 -27.04 7.54 -10.12
C TYR A 88 -26.36 7.39 -8.77
N TRP A 89 -26.67 6.28 -8.09
CA TRP A 89 -26.09 5.95 -6.79
C TRP A 89 -24.77 5.19 -6.93
N ARG A 90 -23.80 5.52 -6.09
CA ARG A 90 -22.56 4.76 -5.90
C ARG A 90 -22.43 4.33 -4.45
N THR A 91 -22.02 3.08 -4.26
CA THR A 91 -21.74 2.52 -2.94
C THR A 91 -20.22 2.41 -2.74
N LEU A 92 -19.72 2.94 -1.63
CA LEU A 92 -18.30 2.93 -1.26
C LEU A 92 -18.13 2.45 0.17
N GLN A 93 -17.19 1.54 0.41
CA GLN A 93 -16.71 1.25 1.75
C GLN A 93 -15.72 2.32 2.22
N ASP A 94 -15.68 2.58 3.52
CA ASP A 94 -14.80 3.57 4.13
C ASP A 94 -14.14 3.08 5.42
N LEU A 95 -13.28 3.92 5.99
CA LEU A 95 -12.71 3.67 7.32
C LEU A 95 -13.81 3.49 8.37
N PRO A 96 -13.59 2.61 9.35
CA PRO A 96 -14.58 2.32 10.37
C PRO A 96 -14.80 3.53 11.25
N TRP A 97 -15.98 3.58 11.88
CA TRP A 97 -16.31 4.55 12.91
C TRP A 97 -16.76 3.79 14.15
N GLN A 98 -16.05 3.98 15.26
CA GLN A 98 -16.29 3.24 16.53
C GLN A 98 -16.48 1.72 16.31
N ASP A 99 -15.52 1.10 15.64
CA ASP A 99 -15.52 -0.34 15.32
C ASP A 99 -16.67 -0.81 14.40
N ARG A 100 -17.45 0.11 13.83
CA ARG A 100 -18.48 -0.19 12.82
C ARG A 100 -17.92 0.01 11.42
N ALA A 101 -18.21 -0.94 10.54
CA ALA A 101 -17.90 -0.75 9.12
C ALA A 101 -18.74 0.42 8.58
N VAL A 102 -18.12 1.30 7.80
CA VAL A 102 -18.81 2.47 7.23
C VAL A 102 -19.02 2.24 5.72
N THR A 103 -20.23 2.51 5.27
CA THR A 103 -20.61 2.50 3.86
C THR A 103 -21.23 3.83 3.47
N TRP A 104 -20.69 4.45 2.42
CA TRP A 104 -21.33 5.58 1.76
C TRP A 104 -22.21 5.08 0.62
N ARG A 105 -23.43 5.60 0.56
CA ARG A 105 -24.26 5.61 -0.65
C ARG A 105 -24.38 7.05 -1.11
N VAL A 106 -23.69 7.36 -2.21
CA VAL A 106 -23.56 8.72 -2.74
C VAL A 106 -24.35 8.87 -4.03
N GLU A 107 -25.27 9.83 -4.10
CA GLU A 107 -25.87 10.27 -5.35
C GLU A 107 -24.88 11.14 -6.12
N VAL A 108 -24.45 10.67 -7.28
CA VAL A 108 -23.52 11.36 -8.17
C VAL A 108 -24.18 11.70 -9.50
N ARG A 109 -23.79 12.83 -10.07
CA ARG A 109 -24.29 13.32 -11.37
C ARG A 109 -23.33 12.95 -12.50
N ARG A 110 -23.93 12.68 -13.65
CA ARG A 110 -23.27 12.66 -14.95
C ARG A 110 -23.57 13.95 -15.66
N PHE A 111 -22.55 14.64 -16.13
CA PHE A 111 -22.63 15.89 -16.88
C PHE A 111 -22.41 15.65 -18.37
N ARG A 112 -23.09 16.42 -19.22
CA ARG A 112 -22.81 16.52 -20.66
C ARG A 112 -21.85 17.68 -20.90
N CYS A 113 -20.76 17.46 -21.64
CA CYS A 113 -19.84 18.52 -21.99
C CYS A 113 -20.44 19.40 -23.10
N SER A 114 -20.39 20.73 -22.96
CA SER A 114 -20.80 21.67 -24.02
C SER A 114 -19.77 21.81 -25.14
N HIS A 115 -18.50 21.48 -24.87
CA HIS A 115 -17.38 21.67 -25.80
C HIS A 115 -16.94 20.38 -26.51
N CYS A 116 -17.35 19.22 -25.98
CA CYS A 116 -17.01 17.92 -26.57
C CYS A 116 -18.32 17.26 -27.03
N PRO A 117 -18.60 17.22 -28.34
CA PRO A 117 -19.82 16.62 -28.88
C PRO A 117 -20.08 15.21 -28.34
N GLY A 118 -21.30 14.98 -27.86
CA GLY A 118 -21.74 13.67 -27.35
C GLY A 118 -21.09 13.19 -26.04
N ARG A 119 -20.10 13.91 -25.48
CA ARG A 119 -19.36 13.42 -24.31
C ARG A 119 -20.14 13.60 -23.01
N ILE A 120 -20.28 12.50 -22.28
CA ILE A 120 -20.83 12.45 -20.91
C ILE A 120 -19.71 12.04 -19.96
N PHE A 121 -19.64 12.67 -18.79
CA PHE A 121 -18.67 12.32 -17.75
C PHE A 121 -19.31 12.34 -16.37
N VAL A 122 -18.82 11.50 -15.46
CA VAL A 122 -19.22 11.50 -14.06
C VAL A 122 -18.44 12.59 -13.34
N GLU A 123 -19.09 13.33 -12.44
CA GLU A 123 -18.36 14.23 -11.56
C GLU A 123 -17.37 13.48 -10.67
N ARG A 124 -16.28 14.17 -10.33
CA ARG A 124 -15.26 13.64 -9.42
C ARG A 124 -15.51 14.19 -8.03
N ILE A 125 -15.29 13.36 -7.03
CA ILE A 125 -15.27 13.78 -5.62
C ILE A 125 -13.82 13.66 -5.17
N PRO A 126 -13.04 14.76 -5.25
CA PRO A 126 -11.63 14.75 -4.87
C PRO A 126 -11.44 14.24 -3.45
N GLY A 127 -10.33 13.54 -3.19
CA GLY A 127 -10.03 12.96 -1.86
C GLY A 127 -10.87 11.73 -1.51
N LEU A 128 -12.13 11.64 -1.97
CA LEU A 128 -12.99 10.53 -1.61
C LEU A 128 -12.71 9.27 -2.41
N MET A 129 -12.71 9.34 -3.75
CA MET A 129 -12.64 8.13 -4.57
C MET A 129 -12.10 8.33 -5.99
N GLY A 130 -11.44 7.30 -6.50
CA GLY A 130 -11.09 7.17 -7.92
C GLY A 130 -12.27 6.77 -8.82
N SER A 131 -12.03 6.81 -10.13
CA SER A 131 -12.97 6.29 -11.13
C SER A 131 -13.26 4.81 -10.89
N LYS A 132 -14.54 4.41 -10.95
CA LYS A 132 -15.03 3.03 -10.71
C LYS A 132 -14.63 2.42 -9.35
N ALA A 133 -14.12 3.22 -8.41
CA ALA A 133 -13.78 2.75 -7.08
C ALA A 133 -15.04 2.31 -6.31
N ARG A 134 -14.87 1.28 -5.47
CA ARG A 134 -15.88 0.75 -4.54
C ARG A 134 -15.49 0.97 -3.07
N ARG A 135 -14.42 1.74 -2.86
CA ARG A 135 -13.86 2.11 -1.56
C ARG A 135 -13.31 3.51 -1.63
N THR A 136 -13.22 4.17 -0.49
CA THR A 136 -12.57 5.47 -0.39
C THR A 136 -11.05 5.34 -0.56
N THR A 137 -10.40 6.44 -0.94
CA THR A 137 -8.94 6.49 -1.06
C THR A 137 -8.27 6.18 0.27
N ARG A 138 -8.74 6.79 1.36
CA ARG A 138 -8.25 6.56 2.72
C ARG A 138 -8.40 5.10 3.19
N LEU A 139 -9.51 4.43 2.86
CA LEU A 139 -9.67 3.00 3.15
C LEU A 139 -8.67 2.17 2.33
N ALA A 140 -8.48 2.49 1.06
CA ALA A 140 -7.51 1.80 0.21
C ALA A 140 -6.08 1.95 0.74
N GLU A 141 -5.70 3.12 1.24
CA GLU A 141 -4.40 3.38 1.86
C GLU A 141 -4.21 2.54 3.13
N ALA A 142 -5.17 2.56 4.06
CA ALA A 142 -5.10 1.75 5.28
C ALA A 142 -4.99 0.25 4.98
N GLN A 143 -5.79 -0.26 4.03
CA GLN A 143 -5.72 -1.66 3.58
C GLN A 143 -4.38 -1.98 2.89
N THR A 144 -3.78 -1.01 2.20
CA THR A 144 -2.46 -1.16 1.58
C THR A 144 -1.38 -1.27 2.65
N GLU A 145 -1.37 -0.38 3.65
CA GLU A 145 -0.39 -0.42 4.76
C GLU A 145 -0.47 -1.74 5.54
N ILE A 146 -1.69 -2.20 5.85
CA ILE A 146 -1.91 -3.54 6.43
C ILE A 146 -1.29 -4.63 5.55
N GLY A 147 -1.52 -4.54 4.24
CA GLY A 147 -0.99 -5.48 3.26
C GLY A 147 0.53 -5.46 3.13
N MET A 148 1.16 -4.28 3.19
CA MET A 148 2.61 -4.13 3.10
C MET A 148 3.32 -4.87 4.25
N VAL A 149 2.68 -4.92 5.42
CA VAL A 149 3.22 -5.60 6.61
C VAL A 149 2.87 -7.09 6.64
N LEU A 150 1.61 -7.44 6.35
CA LEU A 150 1.08 -8.79 6.58
C LEU A 150 0.93 -9.65 5.31
N GLY A 151 1.03 -9.04 4.13
CA GLY A 151 0.68 -9.68 2.87
C GLY A 151 -0.84 -9.85 2.70
N GLY A 152 -1.24 -10.69 1.73
CA GLY A 152 -2.63 -10.85 1.30
C GLY A 152 -3.58 -11.36 2.38
N GLU A 153 -3.52 -12.66 2.70
CA GLU A 153 -4.51 -13.32 3.56
C GLU A 153 -4.43 -12.87 5.04
N ALA A 154 -3.22 -12.71 5.58
CA ALA A 154 -3.09 -12.20 6.95
C ALA A 154 -3.55 -10.73 7.05
N GLY A 155 -3.27 -9.91 6.01
CA GLY A 155 -3.76 -8.55 5.93
C GLY A 155 -5.29 -8.49 5.85
N ALA A 156 -5.92 -9.36 5.06
CA ALA A 156 -7.38 -9.47 4.97
C ALA A 156 -8.02 -9.86 6.31
N ARG A 157 -7.44 -10.82 7.04
CA ARG A 157 -7.92 -11.22 8.38
C ARG A 157 -7.83 -10.08 9.39
N LEU A 158 -6.71 -9.37 9.45
CA LEU A 158 -6.58 -8.21 10.33
C LEU A 158 -7.57 -7.10 9.94
N SER A 159 -7.66 -6.78 8.65
CA SER A 159 -8.58 -5.73 8.17
C SER A 159 -10.03 -6.03 8.53
N ARG A 160 -10.46 -7.30 8.49
CA ARG A 160 -11.79 -7.71 8.95
C ARG A 160 -12.01 -7.47 10.44
N ARG A 161 -11.02 -7.74 11.29
CA ARG A 161 -11.08 -7.47 12.73
C ARG A 161 -11.12 -5.97 13.05
N LEU A 162 -10.62 -5.14 12.15
CA LEU A 162 -10.66 -3.69 12.23
C LEU A 162 -11.85 -3.08 11.47
N SER A 163 -12.89 -3.86 11.17
CA SER A 163 -14.10 -3.39 10.45
C SER A 163 -13.84 -2.76 9.07
N MET A 164 -12.76 -3.19 8.41
CA MET A 164 -12.34 -2.80 7.05
C MET A 164 -12.29 -4.01 6.10
N PRO A 165 -13.40 -4.74 5.90
CA PRO A 165 -13.38 -6.02 5.18
C PRO A 165 -12.80 -5.91 3.77
N VAL A 166 -11.88 -6.83 3.43
CA VAL A 166 -11.22 -6.93 2.12
C VAL A 166 -10.74 -8.37 1.89
N SER A 167 -10.65 -8.82 0.64
CA SER A 167 -10.07 -10.14 0.31
C SER A 167 -8.55 -10.09 0.20
N GLY A 168 -7.86 -11.20 0.45
CA GLY A 168 -6.40 -11.28 0.32
C GLY A 168 -5.92 -10.89 -1.08
N ASP A 169 -6.62 -11.34 -2.13
CA ASP A 169 -6.34 -10.94 -3.51
C ASP A 169 -6.45 -9.43 -3.74
N THR A 170 -7.43 -8.79 -3.10
CA THR A 170 -7.60 -7.34 -3.21
C THR A 170 -6.48 -6.62 -2.49
N VAL A 171 -6.06 -7.09 -1.31
CA VAL A 171 -4.88 -6.58 -0.60
C VAL A 171 -3.63 -6.68 -1.50
N LEU A 172 -3.37 -7.84 -2.10
CA LEU A 172 -2.25 -8.02 -3.04
C LEU A 172 -2.36 -7.11 -4.28
N ARG A 173 -3.58 -6.80 -4.72
CA ARG A 173 -3.80 -5.85 -5.83
C ARG A 173 -3.52 -4.41 -5.41
N LEU A 174 -3.86 -4.05 -4.18
CA LEU A 174 -3.56 -2.73 -3.61
C LEU A 174 -2.03 -2.54 -3.47
N ILE A 175 -1.33 -3.52 -2.88
CA ILE A 175 0.13 -3.53 -2.78
C ILE A 175 0.79 -3.35 -4.16
N ARG A 176 0.35 -4.13 -5.17
CA ARG A 176 0.92 -4.04 -6.53
C ARG A 176 0.67 -2.72 -7.24
N ARG A 177 -0.38 -1.98 -6.85
CA ARG A 177 -0.69 -0.65 -7.38
C ARG A 177 -0.01 0.47 -6.60
N HIS A 178 0.45 0.18 -5.39
CA HIS A 178 1.16 1.15 -4.58
C HIS A 178 2.52 1.44 -5.24
N PRO A 179 2.84 2.70 -5.54
CA PRO A 179 4.09 3.03 -6.18
C PRO A 179 5.26 2.64 -5.27
N PRO A 180 6.39 2.18 -5.83
CA PRO A 180 7.58 1.96 -5.02
C PRO A 180 7.97 3.28 -4.36
N ARG A 181 8.32 3.20 -3.07
CA ARG A 181 8.76 4.39 -2.33
C ARG A 181 10.04 4.91 -2.95
N ALA A 182 10.01 6.17 -3.40
CA ALA A 182 11.19 6.83 -3.91
C ALA A 182 12.31 6.80 -2.86
N TYR A 183 13.54 6.65 -3.32
CA TYR A 183 14.69 6.63 -2.47
C TYR A 183 15.82 7.51 -2.94
N GLN A 184 16.52 8.12 -1.98
CA GLN A 184 17.83 8.71 -2.23
C GLN A 184 18.80 7.65 -2.72
N ALA A 185 19.60 7.99 -3.73
CA ALA A 185 20.62 7.11 -4.28
C ALA A 185 21.54 6.57 -3.16
N PRO A 186 21.75 5.24 -3.09
CA PRO A 186 22.59 4.63 -2.06
C PRO A 186 24.07 4.88 -2.35
N ARG A 187 24.90 5.02 -1.30
CA ARG A 187 26.37 5.04 -1.42
C ARG A 187 26.99 3.68 -1.13
N VAL A 188 26.41 2.92 -0.21
CA VAL A 188 26.89 1.60 0.22
C VAL A 188 25.78 0.57 -0.02
N VAL A 189 26.06 -0.41 -0.88
CA VAL A 189 25.11 -1.49 -1.19
C VAL A 189 25.64 -2.86 -0.80
N GLY A 190 24.72 -3.74 -0.42
CA GLY A 190 24.94 -5.15 -0.14
C GLY A 190 24.31 -5.98 -1.26
N ILE A 191 25.05 -6.96 -1.78
CA ILE A 191 24.58 -7.89 -2.80
C ILE A 191 24.66 -9.31 -2.23
N ASP A 192 23.53 -10.02 -2.28
CA ASP A 192 23.41 -11.39 -1.76
C ASP A 192 22.45 -12.22 -2.63
N ASP A 193 22.42 -13.54 -2.42
CA ASP A 193 21.50 -14.44 -3.10
C ASP A 193 20.10 -14.40 -2.47
N TRP A 194 19.09 -14.24 -3.33
CA TRP A 194 17.68 -14.33 -2.97
C TRP A 194 17.08 -15.65 -3.41
N ALA A 195 16.39 -16.37 -2.52
CA ALA A 195 15.64 -17.56 -2.88
C ALA A 195 14.15 -17.25 -3.04
N TRP A 196 13.65 -17.20 -4.27
CA TRP A 196 12.21 -17.07 -4.55
C TRP A 196 11.41 -18.27 -4.02
N ARG A 197 12.00 -19.46 -4.18
CA ARG A 197 11.56 -20.70 -3.54
C ARG A 197 12.82 -21.46 -3.16
N ARG A 198 12.99 -21.69 -1.86
CA ARG A 198 14.17 -22.36 -1.28
C ARG A 198 14.47 -23.65 -2.07
N GLY A 199 15.73 -23.79 -2.50
CA GLY A 199 16.20 -24.96 -3.25
C GLY A 199 15.78 -25.04 -4.73
N ARG A 200 15.07 -24.05 -5.28
CA ARG A 200 14.58 -24.14 -6.68
C ARG A 200 14.98 -22.96 -7.55
N ARG A 201 14.58 -21.75 -7.16
CA ARG A 201 14.76 -20.56 -7.99
C ARG A 201 15.41 -19.46 -7.18
N TYR A 202 16.56 -19.03 -7.66
CA TYR A 202 17.35 -17.98 -7.05
C TYR A 202 17.40 -16.73 -7.91
N GLY A 203 17.59 -15.60 -7.24
CA GLY A 203 17.82 -14.29 -7.78
C GLY A 203 18.94 -13.63 -6.99
N THR A 204 19.19 -12.36 -7.26
CA THR A 204 20.08 -11.52 -6.46
C THR A 204 19.26 -10.47 -5.72
N ILE A 205 19.51 -10.27 -4.43
CA ILE A 205 18.95 -9.15 -3.66
C ILE A 205 20.00 -8.05 -3.53
N VAL A 206 19.58 -6.82 -3.77
CA VAL A 206 20.40 -5.63 -3.55
C VAL A 206 19.79 -4.83 -2.40
N CYS A 207 20.61 -4.51 -1.41
CA CYS A 207 20.22 -3.78 -0.21
C CYS A 207 21.03 -2.50 -0.06
N ASP A 208 20.41 -1.40 0.34
CA ASP A 208 21.09 -0.23 0.89
C ASP A 208 21.52 -0.57 2.32
N LEU A 209 22.83 -0.62 2.56
CA LEU A 209 23.35 -1.02 3.87
C LEU A 209 23.32 0.11 4.89
N GLU A 210 23.34 1.37 4.45
CA GLU A 210 23.24 2.52 5.35
C GLU A 210 21.82 2.64 5.90
N ARG A 211 20.82 2.48 5.02
CA ARG A 211 19.40 2.64 5.34
C ARG A 211 18.67 1.32 5.64
N ARG A 212 19.37 0.19 5.57
CA ARG A 212 18.88 -1.17 5.86
C ARG A 212 17.59 -1.51 5.11
N ARG A 213 17.57 -1.26 3.80
CA ARG A 213 16.38 -1.48 2.96
C ARG A 213 16.73 -2.26 1.69
N VAL A 214 15.77 -3.00 1.18
CA VAL A 214 15.87 -3.66 -0.12
C VAL A 214 15.66 -2.64 -1.23
N LEU A 215 16.52 -2.66 -2.23
CA LEU A 215 16.49 -1.77 -3.40
C LEU A 215 16.00 -2.50 -4.65
N ALA A 216 16.44 -3.75 -4.84
CA ALA A 216 16.11 -4.53 -6.03
C ALA A 216 16.15 -6.04 -5.77
N LEU A 217 15.35 -6.77 -6.54
CA LEU A 217 15.46 -8.22 -6.72
C LEU A 217 15.73 -8.49 -8.20
N LEU A 218 16.93 -8.96 -8.52
CA LEU A 218 17.39 -9.21 -9.88
C LEU A 218 17.23 -10.70 -10.24
N PRO A 219 16.99 -11.03 -11.51
CA PRO A 219 16.80 -12.41 -11.93
C PRO A 219 18.13 -13.18 -11.98
N GLY A 220 18.08 -14.46 -11.61
CA GLY A 220 19.23 -15.37 -11.70
C GLY A 220 20.33 -15.09 -10.69
N ARG A 221 21.43 -15.85 -10.79
CA ARG A 221 22.65 -15.66 -9.99
C ARG A 221 23.84 -15.16 -10.82
N SER A 222 23.60 -14.63 -12.02
CA SER A 222 24.69 -14.19 -12.90
C SER A 222 25.15 -12.77 -12.57
N SER A 223 26.38 -12.45 -12.94
CA SER A 223 26.95 -11.11 -12.77
C SER A 223 26.33 -10.05 -13.69
N ALA A 224 25.77 -10.44 -14.84
CA ALA A 224 25.28 -9.49 -15.84
C ALA A 224 24.14 -8.58 -15.33
N PRO A 225 23.04 -9.10 -14.72
CA PRO A 225 21.99 -8.25 -14.16
C PRO A 225 22.50 -7.29 -13.07
N VAL A 226 23.46 -7.74 -12.26
CA VAL A 226 24.09 -6.91 -11.21
C VAL A 226 24.92 -5.79 -11.83
N ARG A 227 25.74 -6.09 -12.83
CA ARG A 227 26.54 -5.10 -13.56
C ARG A 227 25.66 -4.03 -14.18
N ASP A 228 24.61 -4.43 -14.89
CA ASP A 228 23.71 -3.51 -15.58
C ASP A 228 22.96 -2.63 -14.56
N TRP A 229 22.58 -3.21 -13.41
CA TRP A 229 22.00 -2.45 -12.31
C TRP A 229 23.00 -1.45 -11.70
N LEU A 230 24.25 -1.83 -11.44
CA LEU A 230 25.28 -0.94 -10.91
C LEU A 230 25.62 0.20 -11.89
N ALA A 231 25.66 -0.07 -13.20
CA ALA A 231 25.89 0.94 -14.23
C ALA A 231 24.79 2.03 -14.24
N ALA A 232 23.55 1.65 -13.94
CA ALA A 232 22.44 2.59 -13.77
C ALA A 232 22.49 3.39 -12.45
N HIS A 233 23.40 3.07 -11.52
CA HIS A 233 23.52 3.70 -10.20
C HIS A 233 24.96 4.17 -9.92
N PRO A 234 25.48 5.18 -10.66
CA PRO A 234 26.87 5.61 -10.56
C PRO A 234 27.25 6.26 -9.23
N GLY A 235 26.27 6.61 -8.38
CA GLY A 235 26.51 7.19 -7.04
C GLY A 235 26.95 6.18 -5.98
N ILE A 236 27.00 4.88 -6.31
CA ILE A 236 27.44 3.82 -5.40
C ILE A 236 28.97 3.87 -5.26
N ALA A 237 29.46 4.05 -4.04
CA ALA A 237 30.88 4.09 -3.73
C ALA A 237 31.41 2.76 -3.19
N VAL A 238 30.57 1.97 -2.52
CA VAL A 238 30.98 0.73 -1.85
C VAL A 238 29.98 -0.38 -2.14
N VAL A 239 30.50 -1.54 -2.52
CA VAL A 239 29.73 -2.77 -2.71
C VAL A 239 30.24 -3.83 -1.74
N SER A 240 29.37 -4.29 -0.84
CA SER A 240 29.59 -5.49 -0.02
C SER A 240 28.89 -6.67 -0.68
N ARG A 241 29.58 -7.80 -0.83
CA ARG A 241 29.03 -9.02 -1.43
C ARG A 241 29.69 -10.26 -0.85
N ASP A 242 29.02 -11.40 -0.96
CA ASP A 242 29.65 -12.68 -0.61
C ASP A 242 30.80 -13.01 -1.59
N ARG A 243 31.81 -13.73 -1.08
CA ARG A 243 33.01 -14.14 -1.82
C ARG A 243 32.79 -15.41 -2.64
N ALA A 244 31.68 -16.12 -2.47
CA ALA A 244 31.42 -17.37 -3.18
C ALA A 244 30.80 -17.14 -4.57
N GLY A 245 31.50 -17.59 -5.61
CA GLY A 245 30.96 -17.82 -6.95
C GLY A 245 30.63 -16.55 -7.77
N PRO A 246 29.48 -16.46 -8.45
CA PRO A 246 29.26 -15.70 -9.68
C PRO A 246 29.29 -14.16 -9.58
N TYR A 247 29.50 -13.60 -8.39
CA TYR A 247 29.71 -12.16 -8.20
C TYR A 247 31.19 -11.82 -7.96
N ALA A 248 32.09 -12.83 -7.91
CA ALA A 248 33.54 -12.73 -7.77
C ALA A 248 34.20 -11.81 -8.79
#